data_AF-K8F8Y9-F1
#
_entry.id   AF-K8F8Y9-F1
#
_cell.length_a   1.000
_cell.length_b   1.000
_cell.length_c   1.000
_cell.angle_alpha   90.00
_cell.angle_beta   90.00
_cell.angle_gamma   90.00
#
_symmetry.space_group_name_H-M   'P 1'
#
loop_
_entity.id
_entity.type
_entity.pdbx_description
1 polymer ?
#
loop_
_entity_poly.entity_id
_entity_poly.type
_entity_poly.pdbx_seq_one_letter_code
_entity_poly.pdbx_strand_id
1 'polypeptide(L)'
;MTTRLKCVDCKLVDCECKDKCFDSLVERKFLIPISEADDERSHGTLLFKWFLPLVKVKENDEIRLVHVSMNKKESVSEEDYVYDVIVPIVNFHGVKRIKLLVEQTEGTEEGEIAKKICEAAKDCDMIVMSASQQRGRSNKHIGRVSEAVVHNATTPLLLWRDTEGMREEGMNDRSFREV
;
A
#
# COMPACT_ATOMS: atom_id res chain seq x y z
N MET A 1 4.18 -21.29 -0.20
CA MET A 1 4.71 -19.99 -0.66
C MET A 1 4.87 -20.08 -2.15
N THR A 2 4.08 -19.33 -2.92
CA THR A 2 4.14 -19.37 -4.38
C THR A 2 4.01 -17.93 -4.88
N THR A 3 5.10 -17.17 -4.79
CA THR A 3 5.18 -15.82 -5.34
C THR A 3 5.22 -15.93 -6.86
N ARG A 4 4.16 -15.53 -7.57
CA ARG A 4 4.14 -15.46 -9.04
C ARG A 4 4.42 -14.02 -9.49
N LEU A 5 5.69 -13.74 -9.81
CA LEU A 5 6.09 -12.50 -10.49
C LEU A 5 5.97 -12.69 -12.02
N LYS A 6 5.09 -11.91 -12.67
CA LYS A 6 5.08 -11.74 -14.13
C LYS A 6 6.01 -10.57 -14.50
N CYS A 7 7.12 -10.87 -15.16
CA CYS A 7 7.99 -9.86 -15.78
C CYS A 7 7.37 -9.42 -17.11
N VAL A 8 7.12 -8.12 -17.28
CA VAL A 8 6.50 -7.57 -18.50
C VAL A 8 7.51 -7.41 -19.65
N ASP A 9 8.82 -7.35 -19.35
CA ASP A 9 9.86 -7.10 -20.36
C ASP A 9 10.61 -8.36 -20.86
N CYS A 10 10.56 -9.50 -20.15
CA CYS A 10 11.17 -10.75 -20.61
C CYS A 10 10.11 -11.74 -21.08
N LYS A 11 10.09 -12.03 -22.39
CA LYS A 11 9.29 -13.10 -23.02
C LYS A 11 9.68 -14.53 -22.61
N LEU A 12 10.31 -14.73 -21.45
CA LEU A 12 10.74 -16.03 -20.96
C LEU A 12 10.08 -16.33 -19.61
N VAL A 13 9.19 -17.32 -19.64
CA VAL A 13 8.67 -18.02 -18.47
C VAL A 13 9.85 -18.82 -17.89
N ASP A 14 10.05 -18.77 -16.56
CA ASP A 14 11.05 -19.54 -15.79
C ASP A 14 12.57 -19.21 -15.85
N CYS A 15 12.96 -17.94 -15.65
CA CYS A 15 14.36 -17.61 -15.30
C CYS A 15 14.60 -17.70 -13.77
N GLU A 16 15.57 -18.51 -13.34
CA GLU A 16 16.07 -18.61 -11.94
C GLU A 16 16.83 -17.36 -11.47
N CYS A 17 17.08 -16.43 -12.40
CA CYS A 17 17.79 -15.17 -12.25
C CYS A 17 16.89 -14.00 -11.77
N LYS A 18 15.59 -14.26 -11.54
CA LYS A 18 14.53 -13.26 -11.31
C LYS A 18 14.72 -12.35 -10.11
N ASP A 19 15.30 -12.80 -9.01
CA ASP A 19 15.41 -11.94 -7.82
C ASP A 19 16.70 -11.10 -7.84
N LYS A 20 17.84 -11.73 -8.14
CA LYS A 20 19.17 -11.06 -8.06
C LYS A 20 19.41 -10.00 -9.12
N CYS A 21 18.93 -10.20 -10.36
CA CYS A 21 19.09 -9.21 -11.42
C CYS A 21 18.07 -8.07 -11.34
N PHE A 22 16.92 -8.31 -10.68
CA PHE A 22 15.92 -7.26 -10.48
C PHE A 22 16.31 -6.35 -9.34
N ASP A 23 16.75 -6.91 -8.20
CA ASP A 23 17.16 -6.15 -7.01
C ASP A 23 18.30 -5.17 -7.28
N SER A 24 19.25 -5.52 -8.15
CA SER A 24 20.40 -4.65 -8.46
C SER A 24 20.05 -3.42 -9.31
N LEU A 25 18.88 -3.43 -9.95
CA LEU A 25 18.37 -2.32 -10.75
C LEU A 25 17.36 -1.46 -9.98
N VAL A 26 16.96 -1.86 -8.77
CA VAL A 26 15.99 -1.10 -7.98
C VAL A 26 16.67 0.11 -7.35
N GLU A 27 16.21 1.31 -7.71
CA GLU A 27 16.70 2.56 -7.10
C GLU A 27 16.05 2.81 -5.74
N ARG A 28 14.73 2.61 -5.65
CA ARG A 28 13.93 2.82 -4.43
C ARG A 28 12.81 1.78 -4.33
N LYS A 29 12.53 1.32 -3.11
CA LYS A 29 11.50 0.34 -2.76
C LYS A 29 10.48 0.99 -1.84
N PHE A 30 9.26 1.17 -2.33
CA PHE A 30 8.15 1.70 -1.54
C PHE A 30 7.19 0.57 -1.18
N LEU A 31 6.92 0.36 0.11
CA LEU A 31 5.88 -0.56 0.56
C LEU A 31 4.57 0.19 0.79
N ILE A 32 3.49 -0.31 0.19
CA ILE A 32 2.14 0.26 0.30
C ILE A 32 1.19 -0.84 0.77
N PRO A 33 0.69 -0.79 2.02
CA PRO A 33 -0.35 -1.69 2.47
C PRO A 33 -1.66 -1.42 1.74
N ILE A 34 -2.34 -2.49 1.33
CA ILE A 34 -3.66 -2.45 0.68
C ILE A 34 -4.67 -3.29 1.48
N SER A 35 -5.91 -2.85 1.54
CA SER A 35 -6.99 -3.51 2.30
C SER A 35 -8.11 -4.03 1.40
N GLU A 36 -8.87 -5.01 1.91
CA GLU A 36 -10.05 -5.58 1.23
C GLU A 36 -11.14 -4.54 0.90
N ALA A 37 -11.20 -3.44 1.66
CA ALA A 37 -12.18 -2.37 1.44
C ALA A 37 -11.73 -1.36 0.37
N ASP A 38 -10.55 -1.56 -0.22
CA ASP A 38 -10.02 -0.61 -1.20
C ASP A 38 -10.70 -0.83 -2.56
N ASP A 39 -11.45 0.18 -3.01
CA ASP A 39 -11.94 0.32 -4.38
C ASP A 39 -11.30 1.55 -5.06
N GLU A 40 -11.71 1.87 -6.29
CA GLU A 40 -11.18 3.04 -7.03
C GLU A 40 -11.33 4.40 -6.31
N ARG A 41 -12.27 4.49 -5.36
CA ARG A 41 -12.58 5.69 -4.58
C ARG A 41 -12.03 5.63 -3.15
N SER A 42 -11.50 4.50 -2.74
CA SER A 42 -10.89 4.33 -1.42
C SER A 42 -9.69 5.24 -1.23
N HIS A 43 -9.43 5.58 0.04
CA HIS A 43 -8.22 6.29 0.43
C HIS A 43 -6.94 5.51 0.04
N GLY A 44 -7.00 4.18 -0.05
CA GLY A 44 -5.92 3.35 -0.57
C GLY A 44 -5.60 3.65 -2.03
N THR A 45 -6.60 3.76 -2.90
CA THR A 45 -6.38 4.11 -4.32
C THR A 45 -5.95 5.55 -4.52
N LEU A 46 -6.60 6.49 -3.82
CA LEU A 46 -6.30 7.91 -3.96
C LEU A 46 -4.85 8.22 -3.55
N LEU A 47 -4.28 7.44 -2.62
CA LEU A 47 -2.88 7.50 -2.26
C LEU A 47 -1.99 7.39 -3.50
N PHE A 48 -2.22 6.43 -4.39
CA PHE A 48 -1.37 6.25 -5.59
C PHE A 48 -1.41 7.47 -6.51
N LYS A 49 -2.61 8.03 -6.73
CA LYS A 49 -2.79 9.23 -7.57
C LYS A 49 -2.05 10.44 -7.01
N TRP A 50 -1.95 10.57 -5.70
CA TRP A 50 -1.23 11.68 -5.05
C TRP A 50 0.27 11.41 -4.90
N PHE A 51 0.63 10.22 -4.43
CA PHE A 51 1.99 9.83 -4.06
C PHE A 51 2.91 9.74 -5.27
N LEU A 52 2.49 9.04 -6.33
CA LEU A 52 3.36 8.72 -7.46
C LEU A 52 3.89 9.98 -8.18
N PRO A 53 3.06 11.01 -8.47
CA PRO A 53 3.55 12.28 -8.99
C PRO A 53 4.49 13.02 -8.04
N LEU A 54 4.19 13.00 -6.73
CA LEU A 54 4.94 13.74 -5.72
C LEU A 54 6.39 13.25 -5.62
N VAL A 55 6.59 11.93 -5.58
CA VAL A 55 7.94 11.35 -5.43
C VAL A 55 8.68 11.17 -6.75
N LYS A 56 8.03 11.51 -7.87
CA LYS A 56 8.55 11.35 -9.24
C LYS A 56 9.12 9.94 -9.42
N VAL A 57 8.23 8.96 -9.29
CA VAL A 57 8.60 7.57 -9.49
C VAL A 57 9.22 7.33 -10.86
N LYS A 58 10.12 6.35 -10.94
CA LYS A 58 10.85 5.96 -12.13
C LYS A 58 10.63 4.48 -12.45
N GLU A 59 11.00 4.08 -13.65
CA GLU A 59 10.93 2.68 -14.13
C GLU A 59 11.68 1.69 -13.22
N ASN A 60 12.76 2.16 -12.59
CA ASN A 60 13.60 1.38 -11.69
C ASN A 60 13.18 1.48 -10.23
N ASP A 61 12.11 2.18 -9.89
CA ASP A 61 11.53 2.06 -8.54
C ASP A 61 10.65 0.82 -8.46
N GLU A 62 10.59 0.20 -7.28
CA GLU A 62 9.67 -0.89 -6.96
C GLU A 62 8.53 -0.36 -6.09
N ILE A 63 7.29 -0.66 -6.51
CA ILE A 63 6.11 -0.53 -5.66
C ILE A 63 5.76 -1.92 -5.16
N ARG A 64 5.91 -2.11 -3.85
CA ARG A 64 5.56 -3.34 -3.15
C ARG A 64 4.22 -3.17 -2.46
N LEU A 65 3.24 -3.94 -2.89
CA LEU A 65 1.93 -4.00 -2.28
C LEU A 65 1.94 -5.11 -1.24
N VAL A 66 1.45 -4.83 -0.04
CA VAL A 66 1.22 -5.87 0.97
C VAL A 66 -0.24 -5.89 1.34
N HIS A 67 -0.87 -7.05 1.15
CA HIS A 67 -2.16 -7.36 1.72
C HIS A 67 -1.97 -8.30 2.90
N VAL A 68 -2.61 -8.01 4.03
CA VAL A 68 -2.59 -8.90 5.20
C VAL A 68 -4.00 -9.38 5.47
N SER A 69 -4.29 -10.61 5.07
CA SER A 69 -5.62 -11.19 5.21
C SER A 69 -5.79 -11.86 6.57
N MET A 70 -6.96 -11.67 7.17
CA MET A 70 -7.37 -12.32 8.41
C MET A 70 -8.02 -13.69 8.18
N ASN A 71 -8.33 -14.08 6.93
CA ASN A 71 -9.07 -15.31 6.63
C ASN A 71 -8.47 -16.11 5.46
N LYS A 72 -8.41 -17.44 5.62
CA LYS A 72 -7.82 -18.39 4.64
C LYS A 72 -8.52 -18.48 3.26
N LYS A 73 -9.61 -17.76 2.99
CA LYS A 73 -10.50 -18.01 1.84
C LYS A 73 -10.63 -16.88 0.80
N GLU A 74 -10.10 -15.69 1.03
CA GLU A 74 -10.44 -14.49 0.22
C GLU A 74 -9.30 -13.95 -0.67
N SER A 75 -8.30 -14.76 -0.99
CA SER A 75 -7.12 -14.30 -1.76
C SER A 75 -7.35 -14.03 -3.26
N VAL A 76 -8.52 -14.36 -3.81
CA VAL A 76 -8.74 -14.28 -5.28
C VAL A 76 -9.19 -12.89 -5.73
N SER A 77 -10.04 -12.20 -4.97
CA SER A 77 -10.54 -10.87 -5.35
C SER A 77 -9.49 -9.77 -5.29
N GLU A 78 -8.45 -9.95 -4.48
CA GLU A 78 -7.40 -8.95 -4.28
C GLU A 78 -6.40 -8.92 -5.43
N GLU A 79 -6.07 -10.09 -6.00
CA GLU A 79 -5.22 -10.15 -7.18
C GLU A 79 -5.90 -9.39 -8.33
N ASP A 80 -7.19 -9.64 -8.57
CA ASP A 80 -7.96 -8.96 -9.61
C ASP A 80 -7.98 -7.44 -9.39
N TYR A 81 -8.27 -6.98 -8.18
CA TYR A 81 -8.23 -5.55 -7.84
C TYR A 81 -6.84 -4.92 -8.10
N VAL A 82 -5.77 -5.59 -7.70
CA VAL A 82 -4.41 -5.11 -7.93
C VAL A 82 -4.13 -4.98 -9.42
N TYR A 83 -4.43 -6.02 -10.20
CA TYR A 83 -4.11 -6.04 -11.64
C TYR A 83 -5.04 -5.16 -12.48
N ASP A 84 -6.31 -5.01 -12.10
CA ASP A 84 -7.30 -4.26 -12.86
C ASP A 84 -7.32 -2.77 -12.47
N VAL A 85 -6.95 -2.42 -11.24
CA VAL A 85 -7.00 -1.03 -10.74
C VAL A 85 -5.62 -0.46 -10.46
N ILE A 86 -4.84 -1.09 -9.59
CA ILE A 86 -3.57 -0.49 -9.11
C ILE A 86 -2.49 -0.53 -10.19
N VAL A 87 -2.31 -1.66 -10.86
CA VAL A 87 -1.26 -1.84 -11.88
C VAL A 87 -1.40 -0.83 -13.03
N PRO A 88 -2.60 -0.57 -13.60
CA PRO A 88 -2.77 0.48 -14.60
C PRO A 88 -2.38 1.87 -14.10
N ILE A 89 -2.75 2.24 -12.86
CA ILE A 89 -2.39 3.53 -12.26
C ILE A 89 -0.87 3.64 -12.11
N VAL A 90 -0.24 2.62 -11.53
CA VAL A 90 1.21 2.61 -11.28
C VAL A 90 2.00 2.63 -12.60
N ASN A 91 1.58 1.85 -13.60
CA ASN A 91 2.17 1.85 -14.94
C ASN A 91 2.01 3.18 -15.67
N PHE A 92 0.86 3.86 -15.51
CA PHE A 92 0.65 5.19 -16.08
C PHE A 92 1.69 6.20 -15.59
N HIS A 93 2.16 6.05 -14.35
CA HIS A 93 3.22 6.88 -13.76
C HIS A 93 4.64 6.38 -14.08
N GLY A 94 4.80 5.36 -14.92
CA GLY A 94 6.09 4.89 -15.43
C GLY A 94 6.83 3.89 -14.55
N VAL A 95 6.22 3.43 -13.45
CA VAL A 95 6.76 2.31 -12.66
C VAL A 95 6.42 1.01 -13.36
N LYS A 96 7.41 0.13 -13.52
CA LYS A 96 7.21 -1.21 -14.12
C LYS A 96 7.35 -2.36 -13.13
N ARG A 97 7.90 -2.09 -11.94
CA ARG A 97 8.25 -3.12 -10.95
C ARG A 97 7.22 -3.08 -9.83
N ILE A 98 6.25 -3.98 -9.92
CA ILE A 98 5.18 -4.11 -8.92
C ILE A 98 5.27 -5.50 -8.31
N LYS A 99 5.33 -5.58 -6.99
CA LYS A 99 5.37 -6.83 -6.24
C LYS A 99 4.20 -6.90 -5.28
N LEU A 100 3.33 -7.89 -5.45
CA LEU A 100 2.25 -8.18 -4.52
C LEU A 100 2.70 -9.24 -3.50
N LEU A 101 2.58 -8.92 -2.22
CA LEU A 101 2.76 -9.83 -1.10
C LEU A 101 1.42 -10.03 -0.40
N VAL A 102 1.01 -11.28 -0.26
CA VAL A 102 -0.20 -11.66 0.50
C VAL A 102 0.26 -12.41 1.74
N GLU A 103 0.12 -11.76 2.89
CA GLU A 103 0.40 -12.30 4.21
C GLU A 103 -0.89 -12.77 4.87
N GLN A 104 -0.78 -13.79 5.72
CA GLN A 104 -1.89 -14.27 6.54
C GLN A 104 -1.58 -14.06 8.01
N THR A 105 -2.60 -13.67 8.77
CA THR A 105 -2.55 -13.62 10.23
C THR A 105 -3.74 -14.37 10.82
N GLU A 106 -3.49 -15.10 11.90
CA GLU A 106 -4.54 -15.77 12.69
C GLU A 106 -5.11 -14.84 13.78
N GLY A 107 -4.44 -13.71 14.04
CA GLY A 107 -4.87 -12.70 15.00
C GLY A 107 -5.73 -11.63 14.35
N THR A 108 -6.86 -11.30 14.97
CA THR A 108 -7.71 -10.16 14.57
C THR A 108 -7.24 -8.82 15.15
N GLU A 109 -6.15 -8.84 15.91
CA GLU A 109 -5.58 -7.64 16.55
C GLU A 109 -4.79 -6.82 15.55
N GLU A 110 -4.97 -5.49 15.59
CA GLU A 110 -4.30 -4.57 14.66
C GLU A 110 -2.77 -4.60 14.81
N GLY A 111 -2.27 -5.04 15.96
CA GLY A 111 -0.85 -5.26 16.20
C GLY A 111 -0.22 -6.37 15.35
N GLU A 112 -0.93 -7.47 15.10
CA GLU A 112 -0.42 -8.57 14.27
C GLU A 112 -0.37 -8.16 12.79
N ILE A 113 -1.38 -7.42 12.31
CA ILE A 113 -1.34 -6.83 10.96
C ILE A 113 -0.15 -5.86 10.85
N ALA A 114 0.00 -4.96 11.81
CA ALA A 114 1.08 -3.99 11.80
C ALA A 114 2.45 -4.67 11.80
N LYS A 115 2.61 -5.75 12.56
CA LYS A 115 3.83 -6.56 12.57
C LYS A 115 4.14 -7.15 11.20
N LYS A 116 3.14 -7.73 10.52
CA LYS A 116 3.29 -8.25 9.14
C LYS A 116 3.69 -7.17 8.14
N ILE A 117 3.07 -6.00 8.23
CA ILE A 117 3.44 -4.83 7.41
C ILE A 117 4.89 -4.42 7.67
N CYS A 118 5.28 -4.28 8.94
CA CYS A 118 6.64 -3.89 9.32
C CYS A 118 7.68 -4.93 8.90
N GLU A 119 7.36 -6.22 9.00
CA GLU A 119 8.22 -7.30 8.53
C GLU A 119 8.43 -7.26 7.01
N ALA A 120 7.37 -7.03 6.25
CA ALA A 120 7.44 -6.91 4.78
C ALA A 120 8.19 -5.65 4.31
N ALA A 121 8.35 -4.65 5.18
CA ALA A 121 8.98 -3.37 4.88
C ALA A 121 10.49 -3.31 5.21
N LYS A 122 11.07 -4.38 5.77
CA LYS A 122 12.46 -4.37 6.27
C LYS A 122 13.52 -4.06 5.21
N ASP A 123 13.28 -4.44 3.95
CA ASP A 123 14.13 -4.16 2.80
C ASP A 123 13.55 -3.07 1.89
N CYS A 124 12.58 -2.29 2.38
CA CYS A 124 12.02 -1.14 1.70
C CYS A 124 12.62 0.16 2.22
N ASP A 125 12.66 1.18 1.37
CA ASP A 125 13.16 2.51 1.74
C ASP A 125 12.11 3.33 2.48
N MET A 126 10.82 3.06 2.22
CA MET A 126 9.72 3.77 2.87
C MET A 126 8.42 2.95 2.86
N ILE A 127 7.66 3.06 3.94
CA ILE A 127 6.26 2.65 4.05
C ILE A 127 5.37 3.83 3.67
N VAL A 128 4.40 3.62 2.80
CA VAL A 128 3.43 4.65 2.42
C VAL A 128 2.03 4.16 2.77
N MET A 129 1.35 4.88 3.67
CA MET A 129 0.03 4.49 4.15
C MET A 129 -0.96 5.63 4.01
N SER A 130 -2.21 5.29 3.73
CA SER A 130 -3.32 6.20 3.96
C SER A 130 -3.76 6.15 5.43
N ALA A 131 -4.22 7.29 5.93
CA ALA A 131 -4.91 7.42 7.20
C ALA A 131 -6.39 7.62 6.91
N SER A 132 -7.22 6.65 7.29
CA SER A 132 -8.68 6.78 7.26
C SER A 132 -9.23 7.19 8.63
N GLN A 133 -10.31 7.96 8.63
CA GLN A 133 -11.14 8.14 9.82
C GLN A 133 -11.99 6.88 10.03
N GLN A 134 -12.04 6.36 11.26
CA GLN A 134 -13.05 5.37 11.61
C GLN A 134 -14.42 6.06 11.62
N ARG A 135 -15.31 5.71 10.69
CA ARG A 135 -16.72 6.10 10.73
C ARG A 135 -17.30 5.76 12.12
N GLY A 136 -17.89 6.75 12.80
CA GLY A 136 -18.56 6.58 14.10
C GLY A 136 -17.70 6.83 15.36
N ARG A 137 -16.42 7.18 15.23
CA ARG A 137 -15.59 7.66 16.36
C ARG A 137 -14.99 9.03 16.03
N SER A 138 -15.72 10.08 16.38
CA SER A 138 -15.51 11.48 15.97
C SER A 138 -14.13 12.09 16.28
N ASN A 139 -13.21 11.40 16.96
CA ASN A 139 -11.93 11.96 17.40
C ASN A 139 -10.69 11.11 17.03
N LYS A 140 -10.81 10.07 16.20
CA LYS A 140 -9.64 9.29 15.75
C LYS A 140 -9.24 9.67 14.32
N HIS A 141 -8.14 10.41 14.21
CA HIS A 141 -7.60 10.91 12.94
C HIS A 141 -6.74 9.91 12.17
N ILE A 142 -6.35 8.80 12.81
CA ILE A 142 -5.50 7.75 12.27
C ILE A 142 -6.19 6.41 12.54
N GLY A 143 -6.24 5.53 11.53
CA GLY A 143 -6.75 4.16 11.67
C GLY A 143 -5.86 3.32 12.60
N ARG A 144 -6.45 2.34 13.28
CA ARG A 144 -5.74 1.55 14.32
C ARG A 144 -4.53 0.79 13.78
N VAL A 145 -4.61 0.25 12.56
CA VAL A 145 -3.46 -0.40 11.91
C VAL A 145 -2.37 0.63 11.60
N SER A 146 -2.72 1.79 11.02
CA SER A 146 -1.75 2.87 10.75
C SER A 146 -1.10 3.39 12.04
N GLU A 147 -1.86 3.53 13.12
CA GLU A 147 -1.36 3.88 14.46
C GLU A 147 -0.35 2.84 14.96
N ALA A 148 -0.70 1.55 14.88
CA ALA A 148 0.19 0.46 15.28
C ALA A 148 1.45 0.38 14.40
N VAL A 149 1.37 0.62 13.09
CA VAL A 149 2.54 0.66 12.22
C VAL A 149 3.44 1.86 12.57
N VAL A 150 2.87 3.06 12.78
CA VAL A 150 3.64 4.24 13.21
C VAL A 150 4.44 3.96 14.49
N HIS A 151 3.87 3.20 15.43
CA HIS A 151 4.55 2.84 16.67
C HIS A 151 5.68 1.81 16.51
N ASN A 152 5.61 0.94 15.50
CA ASN A 152 6.49 -0.23 15.39
C ASN A 152 7.44 -0.21 14.18
N ALA A 153 7.20 0.65 13.20
CA ALA A 153 8.00 0.70 11.98
C ALA A 153 9.42 1.18 12.27
N THR A 154 10.40 0.39 11.85
CA THR A 154 11.82 0.81 11.78
C THR A 154 12.16 1.43 10.42
N THR A 155 11.34 1.16 9.41
CA THR A 155 11.44 1.75 8.07
C THR A 155 10.77 3.12 8.07
N PRO A 156 11.36 4.15 7.42
CA PRO A 156 10.72 5.46 7.29
C PRO A 156 9.28 5.35 6.80
N LEU A 157 8.37 6.19 7.33
CA LEU A 157 6.94 6.10 7.03
C LEU A 157 6.37 7.45 6.57
N LEU A 158 5.64 7.43 5.46
CA LEU A 158 4.80 8.50 4.98
C LEU A 158 3.33 8.15 5.23
N LEU A 159 2.70 8.92 6.11
CA LEU A 159 1.27 8.80 6.39
C LEU A 159 0.53 9.93 5.65
N TRP A 160 -0.25 9.56 4.65
CA TRP A 160 -1.06 10.47 3.86
C TRP A 160 -2.51 10.45 4.32
N ARG A 161 -3.17 11.61 4.27
CA ARG A 161 -4.60 11.72 4.57
C ARG A 161 -5.23 12.59 3.50
N ASP A 162 -6.35 12.13 2.97
CA ASP A 162 -7.17 12.95 2.09
C ASP A 162 -7.95 13.98 2.93
N THR A 163 -7.67 15.26 2.69
CA THR A 163 -8.39 16.37 3.31
C THR A 163 -9.51 16.92 2.42
N GLU A 164 -9.54 16.59 1.13
CA GLU A 164 -10.55 17.11 0.19
C GLU A 164 -11.81 16.25 0.17
N GLY A 165 -11.69 14.92 0.29
CA GLY A 165 -12.85 14.03 0.49
C GLY A 165 -13.70 14.37 1.73
N MET A 166 -13.12 15.07 2.71
CA MET A 166 -13.85 15.54 3.91
C MET A 166 -14.81 16.71 3.63
N ARG A 167 -14.60 17.47 2.54
CA ARG A 167 -15.49 18.58 2.15
C ARG A 167 -16.76 18.09 1.45
N GLU A 168 -16.69 16.95 0.76
CA GLU A 168 -17.84 16.39 0.01
C GLU A 168 -18.75 15.52 0.88
N GLU A 169 -18.24 14.84 1.92
CA GLU A 169 -19.05 14.01 2.85
C GLU A 169 -19.81 14.83 3.93
N GLY A 170 -19.95 16.15 3.76
CA GLY A 170 -20.89 16.95 4.57
C GLY A 170 -20.47 17.16 6.03
N MET A 171 -19.17 17.18 6.33
CA MET A 171 -18.68 17.56 7.65
C MET A 171 -18.73 19.10 7.76
N ASN A 172 -19.78 19.62 8.42
CA ASN A 172 -19.89 21.03 8.80
C ASN A 172 -18.72 21.41 9.72
N ASP A 173 -17.61 21.87 9.14
CA ASP A 173 -16.45 22.34 9.86
C ASP A 173 -16.75 23.74 10.45
N ARG A 174 -17.30 23.75 11.66
CA ARG A 174 -17.30 24.93 12.55
C ARG A 174 -16.19 24.84 13.60
N SER A 175 -15.07 24.18 13.32
CA SER A 175 -14.04 23.99 14.36
C SER A 175 -12.59 24.05 13.87
N PHE A 176 -12.32 24.75 12.77
CA PHE A 176 -11.00 25.32 12.52
C PHE A 176 -11.11 26.84 12.43
N ARG A 177 -11.10 27.51 13.60
CA ARG A 177 -10.60 28.88 13.68
C ARG A 177 -9.12 28.77 14.04
N GLU A 178 -8.30 29.38 13.19
CA GLU A 178 -6.88 29.61 13.39
C GLU A 178 -6.60 30.12 14.82
N VAL A 179 -5.60 29.54 15.47
CA VAL A 179 -4.95 30.09 16.67
C VAL A 179 -3.65 30.73 16.24
#